data_AF-A0A7K8Y9N1-F1
#
_entry.id   AF-A0A7K8Y9N1-F1
#
_cell.length_a   1.000
_cell.length_b   1.000
_cell.length_c   1.000
_cell.angle_alpha   90.00
_cell.angle_beta   90.00
_cell.angle_gamma   90.00
#
_symmetry.space_group_name_H-M   'P 1'
#
loop_
_entity.id
_entity.type
_entity.pdbx_description
1 polymer ?
#
loop_
_entity_poly.entity_id
_entity_poly.type
_entity_poly.pdbx_seq_one_letter_code
_entity_poly.pdbx_strand_id
1 'polypeptide(L)'
;MTLNRGDRLRSLEKRRGSSAWAPPQPLHRRSMPVDERDLRAALPHDELGLVRCTSYSPGEPHRDSWASDSSDSVISSGSDSDSSLYKVILLGEHGVGKTSLARIFGGVEDCADADEAGNTYDRSIIVDGEEASLVVFDIWEQDDSQWLQNHCMKMGDAYIIVYSVTDKVSFEKASELRIQLRRARQTEDIPIILVGNKSDLVRSREVSVDEGRACAVVFDCKFIETSAALHHNVKDLFEGIVRQIRLRKDSKEDNARRMANTKRRESIGKKAKRFLGRIVAKNNKKMAFKAKSKSCHDLSVL
;
A
#
# COMPACT_ATOMS: atom_id res chain seq x y z
N MET A 1 23.55 77.36 11.74
CA MET A 1 23.19 76.18 12.55
C MET A 1 22.08 76.63 13.50
N THR A 2 20.84 76.17 13.52
CA THR A 2 20.13 75.03 12.92
C THR A 2 18.65 75.43 12.92
N LEU A 3 17.95 75.29 11.79
CA LEU A 3 16.49 75.43 11.74
C LEU A 3 15.87 74.08 11.37
N ASN A 4 14.87 73.74 12.16
CA ASN A 4 14.02 72.57 12.12
C ASN A 4 13.05 72.63 10.92
N ARG A 5 12.75 71.49 10.28
CA ARG A 5 11.47 71.26 9.60
C ARG A 5 11.34 69.80 9.16
N GLY A 6 10.38 69.11 9.77
CA GLY A 6 9.72 67.97 9.16
C GLY A 6 8.93 68.41 7.93
N ASP A 7 8.94 67.53 6.92
CA ASP A 7 7.91 67.32 5.90
C ASP A 7 8.57 66.64 4.71
N ARG A 8 8.40 65.32 4.59
CA ARG A 8 8.46 64.58 3.31
C ARG A 8 7.85 63.19 3.44
N LEU A 9 6.59 63.18 3.87
CA LEU A 9 5.64 62.16 3.43
C LEU A 9 5.05 62.65 2.10
N ARG A 10 5.42 61.98 1.00
CA ARG A 10 4.57 61.68 -0.19
C ARG A 10 5.45 61.39 -1.40
N SER A 11 5.04 60.33 -2.11
CA SER A 11 5.34 60.04 -3.51
C SER A 11 6.69 59.39 -3.80
N LEU A 12 6.70 58.05 -3.78
CA LEU A 12 7.17 57.21 -4.90
C LEU A 12 6.99 55.74 -4.56
N GLU A 13 5.85 55.16 -4.95
CA GLU A 13 5.76 53.85 -5.61
C GLU A 13 4.27 53.52 -5.83
N LYS A 14 3.77 53.92 -6.99
CA LYS A 14 2.44 53.61 -7.48
C LYS A 14 2.60 53.05 -8.88
N ARG A 15 2.64 51.71 -9.02
CA ARG A 15 2.11 50.92 -10.16
C ARG A 15 2.57 49.46 -10.11
N ARG A 16 1.65 48.59 -9.67
CA ARG A 16 1.33 47.23 -10.14
C ARG A 16 0.29 46.71 -9.12
N GLY A 17 -1.00 46.79 -9.41
CA GLY A 17 -1.66 45.83 -10.30
C GLY A 17 -2.32 44.79 -9.40
N SER A 18 -3.50 45.14 -8.87
CA SER A 18 -4.33 44.30 -8.01
C SER A 18 -4.86 43.11 -8.81
N SER A 19 -4.59 41.88 -8.36
CA SER A 19 -5.40 40.70 -8.69
C SER A 19 -5.86 40.07 -7.39
N ALA A 20 -7.17 40.07 -7.19
CA ALA A 20 -7.85 39.56 -6.00
C ALA A 20 -7.66 38.05 -5.84
N TRP A 21 -7.46 37.62 -4.59
CA TRP A 21 -7.55 36.24 -4.13
C TRP A 21 -8.87 35.62 -4.59
N ALA A 22 -8.79 34.48 -5.28
CA ALA A 22 -9.93 33.58 -5.47
C ALA A 22 -10.02 32.64 -4.25
N PRO A 23 -11.24 32.35 -3.73
CA PRO A 23 -11.42 31.43 -2.63
C PRO A 23 -11.15 29.97 -3.08
N PRO A 24 -10.72 29.07 -2.16
CA PRO A 24 -10.48 27.67 -2.50
C PRO A 24 -11.80 26.99 -2.89
N GLN A 25 -11.74 26.19 -3.96
CA GLN A 25 -12.88 25.43 -4.46
C GLN A 25 -13.18 24.22 -3.55
N PRO A 26 -14.45 23.78 -3.45
CA PRO A 26 -14.85 22.76 -2.51
C PRO A 26 -14.36 21.37 -2.92
N LEU A 27 -13.71 20.69 -1.98
CA LEU A 27 -13.32 19.29 -2.04
C LEU A 27 -14.54 18.43 -2.41
N HIS A 28 -14.45 17.69 -3.51
CA HIS A 28 -15.43 16.65 -3.85
C HIS A 28 -15.26 15.47 -2.90
N ARG A 29 -16.01 15.50 -1.81
CA ARG A 29 -16.20 14.40 -0.86
C ARG A 29 -16.93 13.26 -1.57
N ARG A 30 -16.21 12.21 -1.95
CA ARG A 30 -16.83 10.89 -2.19
C ARG A 30 -16.71 10.08 -0.91
N SER A 31 -17.69 10.24 -0.02
CA SER A 31 -17.93 9.30 1.07
C SER A 31 -18.38 7.96 0.46
N MET A 32 -17.49 6.97 0.43
CA MET A 32 -17.93 5.58 0.30
C MET A 32 -18.43 5.12 1.66
N PRO A 33 -19.70 4.69 1.80
CA PRO A 33 -20.13 4.03 3.02
C PRO A 33 -19.40 2.68 3.09
N VAL A 34 -18.69 2.45 4.18
CA VAL A 34 -18.25 1.11 4.55
C VAL A 34 -19.52 0.33 4.85
N ASP A 35 -19.80 -0.72 4.07
CA ASP A 35 -21.00 -1.55 4.27
C ASP A 35 -20.85 -2.32 5.59
N GLU A 36 -21.52 -1.83 6.63
CA GLU A 36 -21.54 -2.35 8.01
C GLU A 36 -22.06 -3.81 8.09
N ARG A 37 -22.54 -4.37 6.98
CA ARG A 37 -23.02 -5.75 6.86
C ARG A 37 -21.89 -6.79 6.83
N ASP A 38 -20.69 -6.44 6.38
CA ASP A 38 -19.56 -7.39 6.36
C ASP A 38 -18.88 -7.55 7.73
N LEU A 39 -19.12 -6.63 8.68
CA LEU A 39 -18.65 -6.74 10.07
C LEU A 39 -19.61 -7.54 10.96
N ARG A 40 -20.89 -7.70 10.57
CA ARG A 40 -21.92 -8.38 11.38
C ARG A 40 -22.09 -9.88 11.10
N ALA A 41 -21.35 -10.45 10.14
CA ALA A 41 -21.55 -11.84 9.72
C ALA A 41 -20.68 -12.91 10.44
N ALA A 42 -19.95 -12.56 11.50
CA ALA A 42 -18.99 -13.50 12.12
C ALA A 42 -18.96 -13.54 13.66
N LEU A 43 -20.05 -13.22 14.37
CA LEU A 43 -20.13 -13.46 15.82
C LEU A 43 -21.49 -14.07 16.23
N PRO A 44 -21.50 -15.04 17.17
CA PRO A 44 -22.73 -15.57 17.74
C PRO A 44 -23.37 -14.54 18.70
N HIS A 45 -24.70 -14.57 18.73
CA HIS A 45 -25.57 -13.79 19.61
C HIS A 45 -25.17 -13.90 21.09
N ASP A 46 -24.98 -12.76 21.77
CA ASP A 46 -25.74 -12.49 23.00
C ASP A 46 -25.83 -10.98 23.32
N GLU A 47 -27.06 -10.56 23.63
CA GLU A 47 -27.47 -9.48 24.54
C GLU A 47 -26.86 -8.05 24.48
N LEU A 48 -27.61 -7.12 23.85
CA LEU A 48 -28.45 -6.07 24.49
C LEU A 48 -28.58 -4.78 23.65
N GLY A 49 -29.81 -4.59 23.15
CA GLY A 49 -30.53 -3.30 23.13
C GLY A 49 -29.94 -2.09 22.41
N LEU A 50 -30.36 -1.86 21.15
CA LEU A 50 -30.99 -0.57 20.82
C LEU A 50 -31.86 -0.61 19.54
N VAL A 51 -33.13 -0.29 19.79
CA VAL A 51 -34.22 0.21 18.93
C VAL A 51 -33.96 0.34 17.42
N ARG A 52 -34.73 -0.46 16.68
CA ARG A 52 -34.94 -0.43 15.23
C ARG A 52 -36.16 0.45 14.93
N CYS A 53 -36.01 1.53 14.16
CA CYS A 53 -37.14 2.16 13.47
C CYS A 53 -37.35 1.47 12.12
N THR A 54 -38.44 0.72 12.02
CA THR A 54 -38.88 -0.02 10.83
C THR A 54 -39.88 0.80 10.02
N SER A 55 -39.70 0.86 8.70
CA SER A 55 -40.79 1.05 7.75
C SER A 55 -40.89 -0.17 6.81
N TYR A 56 -42.08 -0.75 6.80
CA TYR A 56 -42.63 -1.90 6.06
C TYR A 56 -42.47 -1.76 4.51
N SER A 57 -41.86 -2.72 3.78
CA SER A 57 -42.42 -3.91 3.06
C SER A 57 -42.96 -3.61 1.63
N PRO A 58 -43.27 -4.60 0.75
CA PRO A 58 -42.51 -5.78 0.24
C PRO A 58 -42.70 -6.02 -1.30
N GLY A 59 -42.01 -7.00 -1.92
CA GLY A 59 -42.49 -7.67 -3.17
C GLY A 59 -41.45 -8.11 -4.22
N GLU A 60 -41.26 -9.44 -4.35
CA GLU A 60 -40.54 -10.21 -5.41
C GLU A 60 -41.27 -10.21 -6.81
N PRO A 61 -40.94 -11.02 -7.87
CA PRO A 61 -39.77 -11.87 -8.23
C PRO A 61 -39.33 -11.83 -9.74
N HIS A 62 -38.28 -12.62 -10.06
CA HIS A 62 -37.97 -13.34 -11.34
C HIS A 62 -37.62 -12.60 -12.65
N ARG A 63 -36.43 -12.90 -13.22
CA ARG A 63 -36.26 -13.71 -14.46
C ARG A 63 -34.80 -13.81 -14.94
N ASP A 64 -34.40 -15.04 -15.28
CA ASP A 64 -33.25 -15.38 -16.10
C ASP A 64 -33.32 -14.74 -17.50
N SER A 65 -32.18 -14.27 -18.03
CA SER A 65 -31.91 -14.35 -19.46
C SER A 65 -30.42 -14.19 -19.77
N TRP A 66 -29.87 -15.18 -20.46
CA TRP A 66 -28.57 -15.10 -21.12
C TRP A 66 -28.64 -14.14 -22.31
N ALA A 67 -27.67 -13.24 -22.41
CA ALA A 67 -27.30 -12.63 -23.68
C ALA A 67 -25.79 -12.44 -23.71
N SER A 68 -25.13 -13.33 -24.45
CA SER A 68 -23.84 -13.04 -25.06
C SER A 68 -24.05 -11.93 -26.08
N ASP A 69 -23.30 -10.84 -25.97
CA ASP A 69 -22.91 -10.10 -27.16
C ASP A 69 -21.48 -9.61 -27.03
N SER A 70 -20.72 -10.05 -28.03
CA SER A 70 -19.34 -9.71 -28.29
C SER A 70 -19.28 -8.26 -28.76
N SER A 71 -18.37 -7.46 -28.23
CA SER A 71 -18.03 -6.16 -28.81
C SER A 71 -16.56 -5.88 -28.60
N ASP A 72 -15.84 -5.90 -29.72
CA ASP A 72 -14.48 -5.39 -29.87
C ASP A 72 -14.41 -3.97 -29.29
N SER A 73 -13.55 -3.77 -28.29
CA SER A 73 -13.16 -2.44 -27.85
C SER A 73 -11.64 -2.31 -27.90
N VAL A 74 -11.24 -1.49 -28.87
CA VAL A 74 -10.00 -0.70 -28.95
C VAL A 74 -9.18 -0.71 -27.66
N ILE A 75 -7.93 -1.17 -27.77
CA ILE A 75 -6.92 -0.99 -26.72
C ILE A 75 -6.58 0.49 -26.69
N SER A 76 -7.39 1.28 -25.98
CA SER A 76 -7.02 2.61 -25.56
C SER A 76 -5.78 2.44 -24.69
N SER A 77 -4.62 2.77 -25.25
CA SER A 77 -3.38 2.93 -24.47
C SER A 77 -3.43 4.26 -23.71
N GLY A 78 -4.57 4.52 -23.05
CA GLY A 78 -4.64 5.50 -22.00
C GLY A 78 -3.97 4.86 -20.80
N SER A 79 -2.82 5.39 -20.39
CA SER A 79 -2.41 5.26 -19.01
C SER A 79 -3.50 5.94 -18.19
N ASP A 80 -4.53 5.20 -17.78
CA ASP A 80 -5.21 5.53 -16.54
C ASP A 80 -4.09 5.53 -15.51
N SER A 81 -3.56 6.72 -15.22
CA SER A 81 -2.89 6.99 -13.97
C SER A 81 -3.96 6.85 -12.90
N ASP A 82 -4.36 5.59 -12.67
CA ASP A 82 -5.21 5.17 -11.58
C ASP A 82 -4.48 5.68 -10.34
N SER A 83 -5.01 6.76 -9.77
CA SER A 83 -4.45 7.46 -8.62
C SER A 83 -4.39 6.45 -7.49
N SER A 84 -3.29 5.72 -7.45
CA SER A 84 -3.20 4.48 -6.71
C SER A 84 -3.25 4.84 -5.24
N LEU A 85 -4.38 4.56 -4.60
CA LEU A 85 -4.55 4.70 -3.17
C LEU A 85 -3.75 3.61 -2.48
N TYR A 86 -2.74 3.99 -1.71
CA TYR A 86 -1.86 3.07 -1.01
C TYR A 86 -2.18 3.00 0.47
N LYS A 87 -2.48 1.80 0.97
CA LYS A 87 -2.73 1.55 2.39
C LYS A 87 -1.41 1.29 3.11
N VAL A 88 -1.06 2.17 4.04
CA VAL A 88 0.17 2.11 4.83
C VAL A 88 -0.18 1.82 6.28
N ILE A 89 0.38 0.76 6.85
CA ILE A 89 0.11 0.37 8.25
C ILE A 89 1.31 0.74 9.13
N LEU A 90 1.04 1.41 10.25
CA LEU A 90 2.03 1.68 11.29
C LEU A 90 2.06 0.55 12.32
N LEU A 91 3.23 -0.02 12.55
CA LEU A 91 3.49 -1.05 13.55
C LEU A 91 4.59 -0.57 14.50
N GLY A 92 4.63 -1.09 15.72
CA GLY A 92 5.64 -0.73 16.72
C GLY A 92 5.06 -0.75 18.13
N GLU A 93 5.91 -0.68 19.14
CA GLU A 93 5.54 -0.68 20.57
C GLU A 93 4.84 0.61 21.02
N HIS A 94 4.20 0.58 22.19
CA HIS A 94 3.45 1.72 22.72
C HIS A 94 4.36 2.91 23.01
N GLY A 95 3.89 4.12 22.67
CA GLY A 95 4.62 5.36 22.95
C GLY A 95 5.86 5.63 22.07
N VAL A 96 6.14 4.80 21.05
CA VAL A 96 7.26 5.05 20.11
C VAL A 96 7.02 6.23 19.16
N GLY A 97 5.77 6.71 19.05
CA GLY A 97 5.39 7.89 18.25
C GLY A 97 4.73 7.59 16.91
N LYS A 98 4.05 6.44 16.78
CA LYS A 98 3.23 6.07 15.59
C LYS A 98 2.18 7.14 15.29
N THR A 99 1.33 7.45 16.27
CA THR A 99 0.28 8.47 16.19
C THR A 99 0.83 9.85 15.87
N SER A 100 1.98 10.22 16.47
CA SER A 100 2.63 11.49 16.15
C SER A 100 2.97 11.56 14.67
N LEU A 101 3.70 10.57 14.13
CA LEU A 101 4.04 10.50 12.71
C LEU A 101 2.80 10.51 11.80
N ALA A 102 1.73 9.82 12.20
CA ALA A 102 0.47 9.78 11.46
C ALA A 102 -0.22 11.16 11.41
N ARG A 103 -0.25 11.88 12.53
CA ARG A 103 -0.82 13.24 12.61
C ARG A 103 -0.02 14.26 11.81
N ILE A 104 1.32 14.16 11.83
CA ILE A 104 2.20 14.98 10.99
C ILE A 104 1.88 14.76 9.52
N PHE A 105 1.76 13.49 9.14
CA PHE A 105 1.38 13.13 7.79
C PHE A 105 -0.01 13.66 7.43
N GLY A 106 -1.01 13.49 8.29
CA GLY A 106 -2.38 13.98 8.06
C GLY A 106 -2.52 15.51 8.08
N GLY A 107 -1.53 16.24 8.61
CA GLY A 107 -1.61 17.70 8.75
C GLY A 107 -2.51 18.17 9.89
N VAL A 108 -2.68 17.32 10.92
CA VAL A 108 -3.61 17.54 12.05
C VAL A 108 -2.87 17.83 13.36
N GLU A 109 -1.61 18.26 13.31
CA GLU A 109 -0.76 18.42 14.50
C GLU A 109 -1.28 19.46 15.50
N ASP A 110 -2.01 20.48 15.02
CA ASP A 110 -2.50 21.61 15.80
C ASP A 110 -4.04 21.75 15.81
N CYS A 111 -4.77 20.75 15.31
CA CYS A 111 -6.22 20.81 15.26
C CYS A 111 -6.82 20.29 16.57
N ALA A 112 -7.55 21.14 17.29
CA ALA A 112 -8.29 20.75 18.50
C ALA A 112 -9.36 19.66 18.23
N ASP A 113 -9.76 19.51 16.96
CA ASP A 113 -10.71 18.49 16.49
C ASP A 113 -10.02 17.17 16.09
N ALA A 114 -8.74 16.98 16.45
CA ALA A 114 -7.97 15.77 16.14
C ALA A 114 -8.60 14.47 16.68
N ASP A 115 -9.47 14.57 17.69
CA ASP A 115 -10.21 13.44 18.25
C ASP A 115 -11.31 12.91 17.29
N GLU A 116 -11.73 13.68 16.28
CA GLU A 116 -12.75 13.28 15.31
C GLU A 116 -12.16 12.59 14.06
N ALA A 117 -10.85 12.78 13.78
CA ALA A 117 -10.16 12.18 12.64
C ALA A 117 -9.99 10.65 12.76
N GLY A 118 -10.17 10.10 13.96
CA GLY A 118 -9.95 8.69 14.24
C GLY A 118 -8.49 8.26 14.01
N ASN A 119 -8.29 6.99 13.71
CA ASN A 119 -6.97 6.36 13.59
C ASN A 119 -6.55 6.10 12.13
N THR A 120 -7.11 6.88 11.20
CA THR A 120 -6.87 6.75 9.76
C THR A 120 -6.64 8.14 9.17
N TYR A 121 -5.53 8.32 8.47
CA TYR A 121 -5.10 9.61 7.93
C TYR A 121 -4.87 9.48 6.43
N ASP A 122 -5.69 10.15 5.62
CA ASP A 122 -5.52 10.18 4.17
C ASP A 122 -4.88 11.49 3.70
N ARG A 123 -3.92 11.38 2.77
CA ARG A 123 -3.32 12.56 2.12
C ARG A 123 -2.71 12.21 0.78
N SER A 124 -2.90 13.09 -0.19
CA SER A 124 -2.15 13.07 -1.45
C SER A 124 -0.83 13.80 -1.31
N ILE A 125 0.25 13.18 -1.79
CA ILE A 125 1.60 13.76 -1.87
C ILE A 125 2.15 13.61 -3.28
N ILE A 126 2.97 14.56 -3.72
CA ILE A 126 3.66 14.50 -5.02
C ILE A 126 5.04 13.90 -4.77
N VAL A 127 5.32 12.75 -5.40
CA VAL A 127 6.59 12.06 -5.31
C VAL A 127 7.14 11.88 -6.72
N ASP A 128 8.34 12.39 -6.95
CA ASP A 128 9.06 12.30 -8.23
C ASP A 128 8.23 12.79 -9.44
N GLY A 129 7.40 13.82 -9.23
CA GLY A 129 6.57 14.46 -10.25
C GLY A 129 5.18 13.85 -10.43
N GLU A 130 4.87 12.76 -9.73
CA GLU A 130 3.58 12.05 -9.81
C GLU A 130 2.85 12.08 -8.47
N GLU A 131 1.55 12.38 -8.51
CA GLU A 131 0.68 12.32 -7.32
C GLU A 131 0.50 10.86 -6.84
N ALA A 132 0.52 10.67 -5.52
CA ALA A 132 0.21 9.42 -4.85
C ALA A 132 -0.67 9.71 -3.64
N SER A 133 -1.78 8.99 -3.52
CA SER A 133 -2.66 9.07 -2.35
C SER A 133 -2.29 7.97 -1.36
N LEU A 134 -1.98 8.34 -0.13
CA LEU A 134 -1.76 7.38 0.96
C LEU A 134 -2.93 7.42 1.93
N VAL A 135 -3.26 6.26 2.50
CA VAL A 135 -4.09 6.11 3.69
C VAL A 135 -3.24 5.44 4.75
N VAL A 136 -2.91 6.18 5.81
CA VAL A 136 -2.08 5.72 6.93
C VAL A 136 -2.99 5.25 8.07
N PHE A 137 -2.81 4.00 8.49
CA PHE A 137 -3.57 3.39 9.58
C PHE A 137 -2.72 3.30 10.86
N ASP A 138 -3.21 3.91 11.93
CA ASP A 138 -2.62 3.89 13.27
C ASP A 138 -3.50 3.09 14.24
N ILE A 139 -3.69 1.81 13.94
CA ILE A 139 -4.64 0.92 14.64
C ILE A 139 -3.95 -0.26 15.35
N TRP A 140 -2.63 -0.38 15.27
CA TRP A 140 -1.88 -1.55 15.74
C TRP A 140 -2.00 -1.82 17.26
N GLU A 141 -2.27 -0.79 18.06
CA GLU A 141 -2.36 -0.87 19.53
C GLU A 141 -3.65 -0.28 20.09
N GLN A 142 -4.67 -0.09 19.26
CA GLN A 142 -5.93 0.44 19.74
C GLN A 142 -6.73 -0.62 20.54
N ASP A 143 -6.55 -1.89 20.20
CA ASP A 143 -7.22 -3.04 20.83
C ASP A 143 -6.24 -4.23 20.87
N ASP A 144 -6.12 -4.86 22.04
CA ASP A 144 -5.29 -6.05 22.28
C ASP A 144 -5.87 -7.32 21.62
N SER A 145 -6.96 -7.18 20.87
CA SER A 145 -7.56 -8.26 20.09
C SER A 145 -6.60 -8.81 19.03
N GLN A 146 -6.33 -10.12 19.13
CA GLN A 146 -5.57 -10.87 18.13
C GLN A 146 -6.18 -10.77 16.72
N TRP A 147 -7.48 -10.54 16.61
CA TRP A 147 -8.13 -10.35 15.32
C TRP A 147 -7.60 -9.09 14.62
N LEU A 148 -7.49 -7.97 15.34
CA LEU A 148 -7.07 -6.68 14.78
C LEU A 148 -5.62 -6.75 14.32
N GLN A 149 -4.75 -7.34 15.14
CA GLN A 149 -3.35 -7.56 14.79
C GLN A 149 -3.21 -8.41 13.53
N ASN A 150 -3.95 -9.51 13.42
CA ASN A 150 -3.97 -10.36 12.23
C ASN A 150 -4.49 -9.62 11.00
N HIS A 151 -5.49 -8.75 11.17
CA HIS A 151 -6.03 -7.92 10.10
C HIS A 151 -5.00 -6.90 9.61
N CYS A 152 -4.33 -6.18 10.52
CA CYS A 152 -3.27 -5.22 10.21
C CYS A 152 -2.14 -5.87 9.39
N MET A 153 -1.71 -7.08 9.76
CA MET A 153 -0.66 -7.84 9.07
C MET A 153 -1.04 -8.25 7.64
N LYS A 154 -2.32 -8.22 7.27
CA LYS A 154 -2.83 -8.66 5.96
C LYS A 154 -3.34 -7.54 5.06
N MET A 155 -3.69 -6.38 5.60
CA MET A 155 -4.39 -5.34 4.84
C MET A 155 -3.47 -4.34 4.10
N GLY A 156 -2.22 -4.17 4.57
CA GLY A 156 -1.31 -3.13 4.08
C GLY A 156 -0.67 -3.43 2.72
N ASP A 157 -0.59 -2.38 1.90
CA ASP A 157 0.24 -2.33 0.68
C ASP A 157 1.69 -1.97 1.03
N ALA A 158 1.92 -1.34 2.17
CA ALA A 158 3.22 -1.04 2.76
C ALA A 158 3.15 -1.02 4.29
N TYR A 159 4.30 -1.24 4.93
CA TYR A 159 4.41 -1.21 6.40
C TYR A 159 5.54 -0.29 6.85
N ILE A 160 5.26 0.47 7.90
CA ILE A 160 6.26 1.23 8.64
C ILE A 160 6.35 0.60 10.02
N ILE A 161 7.52 0.11 10.40
CA ILE A 161 7.76 -0.45 11.72
C ILE A 161 8.58 0.56 12.52
N VAL A 162 7.98 1.13 13.56
CA VAL A 162 8.55 2.23 14.33
C VAL A 162 9.07 1.72 15.67
N TYR A 163 10.25 2.16 16.05
CA TYR A 163 10.79 2.05 17.41
C TYR A 163 11.30 3.41 17.88
N SER A 164 11.55 3.56 19.18
CA SER A 164 12.18 4.76 19.73
C SER A 164 13.69 4.52 19.88
N VAL A 165 14.53 5.43 19.40
CA VAL A 165 16.00 5.30 19.59
C VAL A 165 16.42 5.36 21.06
N THR A 166 15.53 5.79 21.94
CA THR A 166 15.72 5.88 23.40
C THR A 166 15.15 4.69 24.17
N ASP A 167 14.68 3.65 23.50
CA ASP A 167 14.08 2.49 24.13
C ASP A 167 14.47 1.23 23.37
N LYS A 168 15.43 0.50 23.94
CA LYS A 168 15.93 -0.74 23.36
C LYS A 168 14.85 -1.83 23.29
N VAL A 169 13.91 -1.88 24.23
CA VAL A 169 12.83 -2.88 24.22
C VAL A 169 11.93 -2.65 23.01
N SER A 170 11.63 -1.40 22.68
CA SER A 170 10.84 -1.07 21.48
C SER A 170 11.54 -1.51 20.17
N PHE A 171 12.87 -1.50 20.13
CA PHE A 171 13.66 -1.95 18.99
C PHE A 171 13.66 -3.48 18.83
N GLU A 172 13.76 -4.20 19.94
CA GLU A 172 13.60 -5.66 19.96
C GLU A 172 12.19 -6.04 19.50
N LYS A 173 11.17 -5.32 19.96
CA LYS A 173 9.78 -5.52 19.51
C LYS A 173 9.61 -5.27 18.01
N ALA A 174 10.19 -4.21 17.47
CA ALA A 174 10.16 -3.94 16.02
C ALA A 174 10.73 -5.11 15.19
N SER A 175 11.79 -5.74 15.69
CA SER A 175 12.37 -6.93 15.06
C SER A 175 11.41 -8.13 15.11
N GLU A 176 10.73 -8.34 16.24
CA GLU A 176 9.70 -9.38 16.37
C GLU A 176 8.55 -9.16 15.39
N LEU A 177 8.03 -7.93 15.31
CA LEU A 177 6.93 -7.56 14.41
C LEU A 177 7.29 -7.81 12.96
N ARG A 178 8.54 -7.53 12.56
CA ARG A 178 9.03 -7.83 11.22
C ARG A 178 9.03 -9.33 10.93
N ILE A 179 9.43 -10.16 11.88
CA ILE A 179 9.39 -11.62 11.76
C ILE A 179 7.93 -12.10 11.63
N GLN A 180 7.03 -11.59 12.45
CA GLN A 180 5.60 -11.91 12.39
C GLN A 180 5.00 -11.53 11.03
N LEU A 181 5.28 -10.33 10.53
CA LEU A 181 4.83 -9.87 9.21
C LEU A 181 5.34 -10.78 8.08
N ARG A 182 6.63 -11.18 8.14
CA ARG A 182 7.21 -12.13 7.18
C ARG A 182 6.48 -13.48 7.21
N ARG A 183 6.11 -13.98 8.39
CA ARG A 183 5.37 -15.24 8.54
C ARG A 183 3.95 -15.13 7.99
N ALA A 184 3.29 -13.99 8.17
CA ALA A 184 1.93 -13.75 7.69
C ALA A 184 1.85 -13.55 6.17
N ARG A 185 2.90 -13.00 5.53
CA ARG A 185 2.92 -12.60 4.11
C ARG A 185 4.12 -13.18 3.36
N GLN A 186 4.34 -14.50 3.45
CA GLN A 186 5.57 -15.15 2.96
C GLN A 186 5.82 -15.01 1.45
N THR A 187 4.76 -14.92 0.64
CA THR A 187 4.86 -14.91 -0.82
C THR A 187 4.84 -13.50 -1.42
N GLU A 188 4.77 -12.47 -0.58
CA GLU A 188 4.58 -11.10 -1.03
C GLU A 188 5.84 -10.27 -0.79
N ASP A 189 6.33 -9.66 -1.87
CA ASP A 189 7.31 -8.58 -1.77
C ASP A 189 6.57 -7.29 -1.43
N ILE A 190 6.44 -7.03 -0.12
CA ILE A 190 5.78 -5.85 0.44
C ILE A 190 6.85 -4.87 0.90
N PRO A 191 6.74 -3.58 0.54
CA PRO A 191 7.67 -2.56 1.02
C PRO A 191 7.54 -2.35 2.52
N ILE A 192 8.67 -2.44 3.21
CA ILE A 192 8.80 -2.25 4.66
C ILE A 192 9.91 -1.25 4.94
N ILE A 193 9.62 -0.26 5.78
CA ILE A 193 10.61 0.68 6.31
C ILE A 193 10.67 0.56 7.83
N LEU A 194 11.86 0.28 8.35
CA LEU A 194 12.17 0.34 9.77
C LEU A 194 12.53 1.79 10.13
N VAL A 195 11.90 2.32 11.18
CA VAL A 195 12.00 3.72 11.57
C VAL A 195 12.49 3.85 13.02
N GLY A 196 13.66 4.45 13.19
CA GLY A 196 14.15 4.90 14.50
C GLY A 196 13.65 6.31 14.80
N ASN A 197 12.55 6.43 15.54
CA ASN A 197 11.96 7.71 15.90
C ASN A 197 12.62 8.30 17.16
N LYS A 198 12.36 9.59 17.42
CA LYS A 198 12.92 10.38 18.54
C LYS A 198 14.44 10.57 18.45
N SER A 199 14.96 10.64 17.22
CA SER A 199 16.39 10.88 16.95
C SER A 199 16.94 12.18 17.53
N ASP A 200 16.07 13.13 17.89
CA ASP A 200 16.37 14.35 18.60
C ASP A 200 16.87 14.13 20.05
N LEU A 201 16.50 13.01 20.68
CA LEU A 201 16.85 12.69 22.07
C LEU A 201 18.24 12.04 22.19
N VAL A 202 19.26 12.70 21.65
CA VAL A 202 20.63 12.17 21.51
C VAL A 202 21.25 11.69 22.84
N ARG A 203 20.97 12.40 23.95
CA ARG A 203 21.52 12.05 25.28
C ARG A 203 20.89 10.82 25.91
N SER A 204 19.68 10.47 25.49
CA SER A 204 18.92 9.32 25.99
C SER A 204 18.94 8.16 24.99
N ARG A 205 19.80 8.21 23.98
CA ARG A 205 19.88 7.18 22.93
C ARG A 205 20.39 5.88 23.53
N GLU A 206 19.61 4.82 23.33
CA GLU A 206 19.93 3.44 23.70
C GLU A 206 20.26 2.56 22.48
N VAL A 207 19.75 2.95 21.30
CA VAL A 207 19.97 2.24 20.03
C VAL A 207 20.72 3.15 19.08
N SER A 208 21.88 2.71 18.63
CA SER A 208 22.70 3.44 17.66
C SER A 208 22.13 3.38 16.24
N VAL A 209 22.53 4.33 15.41
CA VAL A 209 22.17 4.37 13.98
C VAL A 209 22.64 3.11 13.26
N ASP A 210 23.83 2.62 13.62
CA ASP A 210 24.44 1.44 13.00
C ASP A 210 23.71 0.15 13.37
N GLU A 211 23.24 0.01 14.61
CA GLU A 211 22.39 -1.12 15.02
C GLU A 211 21.08 -1.13 14.24
N GLY A 212 20.40 0.02 14.12
CA GLY A 212 19.17 0.14 13.33
C GLY A 212 19.39 -0.21 11.85
N ARG A 213 20.48 0.30 11.27
CA ARG A 213 20.85 0.02 9.87
C ARG A 213 21.20 -1.46 9.65
N ALA A 214 21.97 -2.06 10.55
CA ALA A 214 22.34 -3.47 10.47
C ALA A 214 21.10 -4.37 10.58
N CYS A 215 20.19 -4.06 11.50
CA CYS A 215 18.91 -4.75 11.66
C CYS A 215 18.07 -4.69 10.38
N ALA A 216 17.95 -3.51 9.76
CA ALA A 216 17.22 -3.38 8.50
C ALA A 216 17.83 -4.19 7.35
N VAL A 217 19.16 -4.31 7.28
CA VAL A 217 19.84 -5.18 6.30
C VAL A 217 19.49 -6.65 6.56
N VAL A 218 19.56 -7.11 7.81
CA VAL A 218 19.23 -8.50 8.18
C VAL A 218 17.78 -8.85 7.82
N PHE A 219 16.86 -7.91 7.97
CA PHE A 219 15.44 -8.12 7.71
C PHE A 219 14.97 -7.71 6.30
N ASP A 220 15.88 -7.29 5.43
CA ASP A 220 15.58 -6.79 4.07
C ASP A 220 14.52 -5.67 4.07
N CYS A 221 14.76 -4.66 4.91
CA CYS A 221 13.94 -3.46 5.05
C CYS A 221 14.75 -2.22 4.62
N LYS A 222 14.07 -1.12 4.29
CA LYS A 222 14.73 0.20 4.31
C LYS A 222 14.80 0.72 5.74
N PHE A 223 15.71 1.66 5.99
CA PHE A 223 15.92 2.26 7.29
C PHE A 223 15.97 3.78 7.19
N ILE A 224 15.35 4.46 8.14
CA ILE A 224 15.43 5.91 8.32
C ILE A 224 15.29 6.26 9.80
N GLU A 225 16.01 7.27 10.26
CA GLU A 225 15.75 7.88 11.57
C GLU A 225 14.91 9.14 11.40
N THR A 226 13.92 9.30 12.27
CA THR A 226 13.00 10.45 12.24
C THR A 226 12.95 11.12 13.61
N SER A 227 12.47 12.36 13.62
CA SER A 227 11.97 13.00 14.83
C SER A 227 10.63 13.60 14.51
N ALA A 228 9.56 13.01 15.07
CA ALA A 228 8.24 13.61 14.98
C ALA A 228 8.24 15.01 15.63
N ALA A 229 8.87 15.16 16.80
CA ALA A 229 8.92 16.43 17.53
C ALA A 229 9.60 17.57 16.77
N LEU A 230 10.58 17.27 15.91
CA LEU A 230 11.29 18.25 15.09
C LEU A 230 10.89 18.22 13.61
N HIS A 231 9.86 17.44 13.24
CA HIS A 231 9.49 17.12 11.85
C HIS A 231 10.67 16.65 10.97
N HIS A 232 11.71 16.07 11.58
CA HIS A 232 12.91 15.66 10.86
C HIS A 232 12.66 14.32 10.15
N ASN A 233 12.96 14.28 8.84
CA ASN A 233 12.83 13.12 7.94
C ASN A 233 11.41 12.53 7.82
N VAL A 234 10.37 13.19 8.35
CA VAL A 234 8.99 12.67 8.28
C VAL A 234 8.48 12.67 6.83
N LYS A 235 8.73 13.75 6.08
CA LYS A 235 8.42 13.82 4.65
C LYS A 235 9.13 12.72 3.86
N ASP A 236 10.44 12.57 4.09
CA ASP A 236 11.26 11.57 3.39
C ASP A 236 10.83 10.13 3.67
N LEU A 237 10.31 9.85 4.88
CA LEU A 237 9.72 8.56 5.22
C LEU A 237 8.52 8.23 4.30
N PHE A 238 7.55 9.12 4.19
CA PHE A 238 6.34 8.86 3.40
C PHE A 238 6.58 8.88 1.89
N GLU A 239 7.44 9.78 1.40
CA GLU A 239 7.88 9.71 0.00
C GLU A 239 8.67 8.42 -0.27
N GLY A 240 9.51 7.99 0.68
CA GLY A 240 10.24 6.73 0.62
C GLY A 240 9.32 5.53 0.48
N ILE A 241 8.21 5.49 1.22
CA ILE A 241 7.19 4.45 1.08
C ILE A 241 6.61 4.42 -0.33
N VAL A 242 6.19 5.58 -0.88
CA VAL A 242 5.64 5.66 -2.24
C VAL A 242 6.65 5.14 -3.26
N ARG A 243 7.92 5.57 -3.18
CA ARG A 243 8.99 5.07 -4.06
C ARG A 243 9.13 3.56 -3.95
N GLN A 244 9.12 3.01 -2.74
CA GLN A 244 9.26 1.58 -2.52
C GLN A 244 8.06 0.76 -3.04
N ILE A 245 6.84 1.32 -3.02
CA ILE A 245 5.67 0.67 -3.60
C ILE A 245 5.76 0.68 -5.14
N ARG A 246 6.04 1.85 -5.74
CA ARG A 246 6.16 2.01 -7.20
C ARG A 246 7.22 1.07 -7.78
N LEU A 247 8.42 1.03 -7.18
CA LEU A 247 9.50 0.12 -7.59
C LEU A 247 9.09 -1.36 -7.64
N ARG A 248 8.26 -1.81 -6.69
CA ARG A 248 7.79 -3.20 -6.63
C ARG A 248 6.64 -3.49 -7.59
N LYS A 249 5.77 -2.49 -7.86
CA LYS A 249 4.73 -2.59 -8.88
C LYS A 249 5.36 -2.73 -10.27
N ASP A 250 6.27 -1.84 -10.62
CA ASP A 250 6.95 -1.85 -11.92
C ASP A 250 7.69 -3.18 -12.16
N SER A 251 8.39 -3.67 -11.13
CA SER A 251 9.10 -4.95 -11.18
C SER A 251 8.15 -6.14 -11.43
N LYS A 252 6.95 -6.12 -10.84
CA LYS A 252 5.93 -7.17 -11.05
C LYS A 252 5.36 -7.08 -12.46
N GLU A 253 5.07 -5.89 -12.95
CA GLU A 253 4.55 -5.68 -14.31
C GLU A 253 5.56 -6.10 -15.37
N ASP A 254 6.82 -5.73 -15.24
CA ASP A 254 7.88 -6.10 -16.17
C ASP A 254 8.08 -7.61 -16.22
N ASN A 255 8.06 -8.29 -15.07
CA ASN A 255 8.13 -9.74 -15.00
C ASN A 255 6.90 -10.40 -15.67
N ALA A 256 5.70 -9.87 -15.43
CA ALA A 256 4.48 -10.36 -16.07
C ALA A 256 4.54 -10.19 -17.60
N ARG A 257 5.00 -9.03 -18.10
CA ARG A 257 5.19 -8.76 -19.54
C ARG A 257 6.21 -9.72 -20.16
N ARG A 258 7.35 -9.97 -19.50
CA ARG A 258 8.36 -10.95 -19.94
C ARG A 258 7.80 -12.38 -20.01
N MET A 259 7.03 -12.80 -19.00
CA MET A 259 6.39 -14.11 -18.97
C MET A 259 5.33 -14.26 -20.08
N ALA A 260 4.52 -13.24 -20.32
CA ALA A 260 3.54 -13.23 -21.40
C ALA A 260 4.21 -13.35 -22.78
N ASN A 261 5.29 -12.61 -23.02
CA ASN A 261 6.07 -12.70 -24.26
C ASN A 261 6.74 -14.07 -24.47
N THR A 262 7.19 -14.71 -23.39
CA THR A 262 7.78 -16.06 -23.46
C THR A 262 6.72 -17.12 -23.79
N LYS A 263 5.54 -17.04 -23.19
CA LYS A 263 4.40 -17.93 -23.54
C LYS A 263 3.94 -17.74 -24.98
N ARG A 264 3.94 -16.50 -25.49
CA ARG A 264 3.57 -16.17 -26.88
C ARG A 264 4.59 -16.73 -27.90
N ARG A 265 5.87 -16.87 -27.50
CA ARG A 265 6.95 -17.48 -28.31
C ARG A 265 6.89 -19.01 -28.41
N GLU A 266 5.92 -19.70 -27.81
CA GLU A 266 5.69 -21.13 -28.09
C GLU A 266 5.02 -21.44 -29.45
N SER A 267 4.82 -20.45 -30.32
CA SER A 267 3.94 -20.62 -31.48
C SER A 267 4.60 -20.80 -32.86
N ILE A 268 5.93 -20.67 -33.01
CA ILE A 268 6.59 -20.90 -34.32
C ILE A 268 7.44 -22.18 -34.29
N GLY A 269 8.32 -22.36 -33.30
CA GLY A 269 9.17 -23.54 -33.20
C GLY A 269 8.39 -24.85 -33.00
N LYS A 270 7.38 -24.86 -32.11
CA LYS A 270 6.52 -26.04 -31.90
C LYS A 270 5.58 -26.31 -33.09
N LYS A 271 5.07 -25.26 -33.77
CA LYS A 271 4.27 -25.42 -35.00
C LYS A 271 5.13 -25.95 -36.15
N ALA A 272 6.34 -25.41 -36.34
CA ALA A 272 7.29 -25.90 -37.34
C ALA A 272 7.75 -27.33 -37.04
N LYS A 273 8.02 -27.69 -35.77
CA LYS A 273 8.38 -29.06 -35.37
C LYS A 273 7.22 -30.05 -35.57
N ARG A 274 5.97 -29.63 -35.31
CA ARG A 274 4.75 -30.41 -35.64
C ARG A 274 4.53 -30.53 -37.15
N PHE A 275 4.82 -29.47 -37.92
CA PHE A 275 4.69 -29.46 -39.37
C PHE A 275 5.75 -30.36 -40.05
N LEU A 276 7.01 -30.22 -39.64
CA LEU A 276 8.11 -31.09 -40.09
C LEU A 276 7.89 -32.54 -39.67
N GLY A 277 7.36 -32.79 -38.46
CA GLY A 277 6.97 -34.14 -38.03
C GLY A 277 5.91 -34.78 -38.94
N ARG A 278 4.94 -33.99 -39.45
CA ARG A 278 3.94 -34.46 -40.42
C ARG A 278 4.52 -34.68 -41.83
N ILE A 279 5.50 -33.88 -42.25
CA ILE A 279 6.16 -34.04 -43.55
C ILE A 279 7.09 -35.26 -43.57
N VAL A 280 7.87 -35.47 -42.50
CA VAL A 280 8.78 -36.62 -42.38
C VAL A 280 8.00 -37.94 -42.30
N ALA A 281 6.83 -37.94 -41.65
CA ALA A 281 5.93 -39.11 -41.64
C ALA A 281 5.35 -39.47 -43.02
N LYS A 282 5.28 -38.51 -43.95
CA LYS A 282 4.70 -38.71 -45.28
C LYS A 282 5.70 -39.25 -46.32
N ASN A 283 7.00 -39.05 -46.08
CA ASN A 283 8.07 -39.42 -47.03
C ASN A 283 8.83 -40.71 -46.69
N ASN A 284 8.50 -41.42 -45.60
CA ASN A 284 9.19 -42.67 -45.26
C ASN A 284 8.23 -43.85 -45.03
N LYS A 285 7.93 -44.59 -46.11
CA LYS A 285 7.03 -45.76 -46.11
C LYS A 285 7.52 -46.98 -45.31
N LYS A 286 8.68 -46.91 -44.63
CA LYS A 286 9.29 -48.07 -43.93
C LYS A 286 9.21 -48.05 -42.40
N MET A 287 8.56 -47.08 -41.76
CA MET A 287 8.49 -47.01 -40.28
C MET A 287 7.06 -47.00 -39.68
N ALA A 288 6.05 -47.48 -40.42
CA ALA A 288 4.67 -47.57 -39.93
C ALA A 288 4.33 -48.93 -39.27
N PHE A 289 5.29 -49.59 -38.60
CA PHE A 289 5.01 -50.88 -37.96
C PHE A 289 5.79 -51.11 -36.65
N LYS A 290 5.55 -50.27 -35.63
CA LYS A 290 5.68 -50.72 -34.23
C LYS A 290 4.97 -49.80 -33.24
N ALA A 291 3.66 -49.74 -33.36
CA ALA A 291 2.79 -49.38 -32.25
C ALA A 291 1.79 -50.52 -32.05
N LYS A 292 2.23 -51.60 -31.39
CA LYS A 292 1.36 -52.65 -30.86
C LYS A 292 1.77 -52.98 -29.42
N SER A 293 0.86 -52.62 -28.53
CA SER A 293 0.49 -53.19 -27.22
C SER A 293 1.48 -54.12 -26.51
N LYS A 294 1.67 -53.88 -25.21
CA LYS A 294 1.83 -54.95 -24.22
C LYS A 294 0.91 -54.70 -23.03
N SER A 295 -0.09 -55.59 -22.94
CA SER A 295 -0.99 -55.81 -21.81
C SER A 295 -0.25 -56.56 -20.69
N CYS A 296 -0.80 -56.45 -19.49
CA CYS A 296 -0.40 -56.98 -18.19
C CYS A 296 0.12 -58.42 -18.22
N HIS A 297 1.07 -58.76 -17.33
CA HIS A 297 1.07 -59.96 -16.48
C HIS A 297 1.80 -59.63 -15.16
N ASP A 298 1.32 -60.29 -14.13
CA ASP A 298 1.28 -59.95 -12.71
C ASP A 298 2.42 -60.58 -11.87
N LEU A 299 2.45 -60.20 -10.59
CA LEU A 299 2.91 -60.91 -9.38
C LEU A 299 4.15 -60.39 -8.61
N SER A 300 3.81 -59.81 -7.44
CA SER A 300 4.39 -59.95 -6.10
C SER A 300 5.91 -59.88 -5.87
N VAL A 301 6.30 -59.06 -4.88
CA VAL A 301 6.87 -59.46 -3.56
C VAL A 301 7.56 -58.25 -2.90
N LEU A 302 7.11 -57.93 -1.68
CA LEU A 302 7.69 -57.10 -0.59
C LEU A 302 7.79 -55.57 -0.77
#